data_AF-A0A379FRR1-F1
#
_entry.id   AF-A0A379FRR1-F1
#
_cell.length_a   1.000
_cell.length_b   1.000
_cell.length_c   1.000
_cell.angle_alpha   90.00
_cell.angle_beta   90.00
_cell.angle_gamma   90.00
#
_symmetry.space_group_name_H-M   'P 1'
#
loop_
_entity.id
_entity.type
_entity.pdbx_description
1 polymer ?
#
loop_
_entity_poly.entity_id
_entity_poly.type
_entity_poly.pdbx_seq_one_letter_code
_entity_poly.pdbx_strand_id
1 'polypeptide(L)' 'MKMLTIQEMTETQKIQVRTRLAQERKKLGRELTNSEQSKVRKQIITEISQEVRKTS' A
#
# COMPACT_ATOMS: atom_id res chain seq x y z
N MET A 1 -1.37 13.33 -9.14
CA MET A 1 -0.13 12.54 -9.25
C MET A 1 -0.47 11.17 -9.82
N LYS A 2 0.27 10.65 -10.80
CA LYS A 2 0.07 9.27 -11.31
C LYS A 2 0.47 8.30 -10.19
N MET A 3 -0.44 7.45 -9.72
CA MET A 3 -0.14 6.38 -8.76
C MET A 3 0.25 5.13 -9.56
N LEU A 4 1.15 4.29 -9.05
CA LEU A 4 1.33 2.96 -9.61
C LEU A 4 0.01 2.22 -9.49
N THR A 5 -0.59 1.89 -10.61
CA THR A 5 -1.67 0.92 -10.64
C THR A 5 -1.11 -0.44 -10.23
N ILE A 6 -1.94 -1.32 -9.66
CA ILE A 6 -1.50 -2.67 -9.24
C ILE A 6 -0.82 -3.44 -10.40
N GLN A 7 -1.17 -3.12 -11.65
CA GLN A 7 -0.57 -3.68 -12.85
C GLN A 7 0.85 -3.17 -13.12
N GLU A 8 1.17 -1.93 -12.74
CA GLU A 8 2.50 -1.33 -12.86
C GLU A 8 3.43 -1.74 -11.69
N MET A 9 2.88 -2.37 -10.64
CA MET A 9 3.68 -2.81 -9.49
C MET A 9 4.40 -4.13 -9.75
N THR A 10 5.69 -4.18 -9.41
CA THR A 10 6.45 -5.44 -9.35
C THR A 10 5.92 -6.35 -8.25
N GLU A 11 6.23 -7.65 -8.31
CA GLU A 11 5.78 -8.59 -7.28
C GLU A 11 6.29 -8.21 -5.89
N THR A 12 7.54 -7.75 -5.79
CA THR A 12 8.12 -7.24 -4.53
C THR A 12 7.31 -6.07 -3.97
N GLN A 13 6.88 -5.13 -4.82
CA GLN A 13 6.05 -4.00 -4.39
C GLN A 13 4.65 -4.45 -3.95
N LYS A 14 4.05 -5.43 -4.64
CA LYS A 14 2.76 -6.03 -4.23
C LYS A 14 2.85 -6.71 -2.87
N ILE A 15 3.94 -7.45 -2.62
CA ILE A 15 4.22 -8.05 -1.32
C ILE A 15 4.35 -6.97 -0.24
N GLN A 16 5.09 -5.90 -0.50
CA GLN A 16 5.21 -4.77 0.44
C GLN A 16 3.86 -4.15 0.80
N VAL A 17 2.97 -3.95 -0.18
CA VAL A 17 1.60 -3.44 0.09
C VAL A 17 0.85 -4.36 1.05
N ARG A 18 0.88 -5.68 0.80
CA ARG A 18 0.20 -6.68 1.63
C ARG A 18 0.77 -6.70 3.05
N THR A 19 2.10 -6.66 3.19
CA THR A 19 2.77 -6.65 4.49
C THR A 19 2.42 -5.40 5.30
N ARG A 20 2.48 -4.21 4.69
CA ARG A 20 2.10 -2.96 5.37
C ARG A 20 0.63 -2.96 5.76
N LEU A 21 -0.27 -3.45 4.91
CA LEU A 21 -1.70 -3.61 5.26
C LEU A 21 -1.91 -4.55 6.45
N ALA A 22 -1.19 -5.67 6.50
CA ALA A 22 -1.27 -6.61 7.63
C ALA A 22 -0.74 -5.99 8.93
N GLN A 23 0.31 -5.17 8.87
CA GLN A 23 0.83 -4.43 10.01
C GLN A 23 -0.19 -3.43 10.54
N GLU A 24 -0.86 -2.67 9.66
CA GLU A 24 -1.89 -1.71 10.07
C GLU A 24 -3.09 -2.40 10.73
N ARG A 25 -3.53 -3.55 10.20
CA ARG A 25 -4.55 -4.40 10.86
C ARG A 25 -4.10 -4.84 12.25
N LYS A 26 -2.84 -5.29 12.39
CA LYS A 26 -2.29 -5.72 13.67
C LYS A 26 -2.22 -4.57 14.69
N LYS A 27 -1.83 -3.36 14.26
CA LYS A 27 -1.78 -2.17 15.14
C LYS A 27 -3.15 -1.78 15.67
N LEU A 28 -4.18 -1.92 14.84
CA LEU A 28 -5.54 -1.55 15.22
C LEU A 28 -6.20 -2.58 16.16
N GLY A 29 -5.68 -3.81 16.23
CA GLY A 29 -6.23 -4.90 17.05
C GLY A 29 -7.59 -5.41 16.59
N ARG A 30 -8.09 -4.92 15.46
CA ARG A 30 -9.36 -5.30 14.83
C ARG A 30 -9.23 -5.27 13.31
N GLU A 31 -10.21 -5.85 12.62
CA GLU A 31 -10.29 -5.69 11.17
C GLU A 31 -10.55 -4.23 10.78
N LEU A 32 -9.98 -3.85 9.62
CA LEU A 32 -10.25 -2.57 9.00
C LEU A 32 -11.63 -2.64 8.33
N THR A 33 -12.42 -1.59 8.50
CA THR A 33 -13.62 -1.39 7.67
C THR A 33 -13.23 -1.21 6.20
N ASN A 34 -14.18 -1.41 5.29
CA ASN A 34 -13.94 -1.27 3.85
C ASN A 34 -13.38 0.12 3.47
N SER A 35 -13.83 1.17 4.16
CA SER A 35 -13.36 2.55 3.95
C SER A 35 -11.94 2.74 4.47
N GLU A 36 -11.62 2.23 5.66
CA GLU A 36 -10.27 2.25 6.24
C GLU A 36 -9.30 1.46 5.37
N GLN A 37 -9.67 0.25 4.95
CA GLN A 37 -8.83 -0.58 4.09
C GLN A 37 -8.53 0.10 2.76
N SER A 38 -9.54 0.71 2.13
CA SER A 38 -9.38 1.47 0.89
C SER A 38 -8.43 2.65 1.06
N LYS A 39 -8.59 3.41 2.16
CA LYS A 39 -7.75 4.57 2.48
C LYS A 39 -6.30 4.18 2.73
N VAL A 40 -6.08 3.22 3.63
CA VAL A 40 -4.75 2.73 4.01
C VAL A 40 -4.03 2.13 2.80
N ARG A 41 -4.73 1.32 1.99
CA ARG A 41 -4.16 0.75 0.76
C ARG A 41 -3.72 1.83 -0.22
N LYS A 42 -4.56 2.86 -0.44
CA LYS A 42 -4.23 3.99 -1.34
C LYS A 42 -3.01 4.76 -0.84
N GLN A 43 -2.92 4.98 0.47
CA GLN A 43 -1.78 5.65 1.10
C GLN A 43 -0.48 4.85 0.90
N ILE A 44 -0.50 3.55 1.19
CA ILE A 44 0.66 2.67 1.01
C ILE A 44 1.12 2.63 -0.46
N ILE A 45 0.19 2.50 -1.41
CA ILE A 45 0.52 2.51 -2.84
C ILE A 45 1.13 3.86 -3.25
N THR A 46 0.63 4.96 -2.70
CA THR A 46 1.18 6.30 -2.97
C THR A 46 2.61 6.42 -2.46
N GLU A 47 2.89 5.97 -1.24
CA GLU A 47 4.23 5.97 -0.65
C GLU A 47 5.22 5.13 -1.50
N ILE A 48 4.83 3.90 -1.85
CA ILE A 48 5.67 3.02 -2.67
C ILE A 48 5.91 3.65 -4.06
N SER A 49 4.88 4.27 -4.65
CA SER A 49 5.03 4.96 -5.94
C SER A 49 6.02 6.13 -5.87
N GLN A 50 6.04 6.85 -4.76
CA GLN A 50 7.00 7.94 -4.53
C GLN A 50 8.41 7.39 -4.32
N GLU A 51 8.56 6.31 -3.56
CA GLU A 51 9.84 5.65 -3.30
C GLU A 51 10.47 5.15 -4.61
N VAL A 52 9.70 4.46 -5.45
CA VAL A 52 10.15 3.98 -6.76
C VAL A 52 10.66 5.13 -7.63
N ARG A 53 9.96 6.26 -7.67
CA ARG A 53 10.39 7.44 -8.44
C ARG A 53 11.64 8.10 -7.91
N LYS A 54 11.89 8.06 -6.60
CA LYS A 54 13.12 8.62 -6.02
C LYS A 54 14.34 7.76 -6.34
N THR A 55 14.12 6.46 -6.51
CA THR A 55 15.18 5.47 -6.79
C THR A 55 15.38 5.23 -8.29
N SER A 56 14.47 5.72 -9.15
CA SER A 56 14.57 5.68 -10.62
C SER A 56 15.26 6.93 -11.15
#